data_AF-A0A6P1ZCJ9-F1
#
_entry.id   AF-A0A6P1ZCJ9-F1
#
_cell.length_a   1.000
_cell.length_b   1.000
_cell.length_c   1.000
_cell.angle_alpha   90.00
_cell.angle_beta   90.00
_cell.angle_gamma   90.00
#
_symmetry.space_group_name_H-M   'P 1'
#
loop_
_entity.id
_entity.type
_entity.pdbx_description
1 polymer ?
#
loop_
_entity_poly.entity_id
_entity_poly.type
_entity_poly.pdbx_seq_one_letter_code
_entity_poly.pdbx_strand_id
1 'polypeptide(L)'
;MKSKAYALLNERGSGRLNHDLRSAVLAGVREAGLRDKLLNEYRELAGGLRKLVAFAERYNLPESMTEEDRAAYAELMASFHHAGTRGCILAEECRTADGVTYLATALGEDGPVQ
;
A
#
# COMPACT_ATOMS: atom_id res chain seq x y z
N MET A 1 2.52 -27.12 9.01
CA MET A 1 3.91 -26.60 8.89
C MET A 1 3.99 -25.69 7.67
N LYS A 2 4.09 -24.37 7.82
CA LYS A 2 4.28 -23.45 6.68
C LYS A 2 5.77 -23.52 6.27
N SER A 3 6.03 -23.89 5.01
CA SER A 3 7.38 -24.14 4.48
C SER A 3 8.27 -22.90 4.54
N LYS A 4 9.52 -23.07 4.98
CA LYS A 4 10.58 -22.05 4.98
C LYS A 4 10.79 -21.40 3.60
N ALA A 5 10.46 -22.13 2.52
CA ALA A 5 10.51 -21.64 1.14
C ALA A 5 9.38 -20.65 0.82
N TYR A 6 8.19 -20.81 1.42
CA TYR A 6 7.10 -19.84 1.30
C TYR A 6 7.44 -18.52 1.99
N ALA A 7 8.11 -18.58 3.14
CA ALA A 7 8.59 -17.40 3.85
C ALA A 7 9.68 -16.65 3.06
N LEU A 8 10.63 -17.38 2.45
CA LEU A 8 11.69 -16.80 1.62
C LEU A 8 11.20 -16.23 0.28
N LEU A 9 10.19 -16.85 -0.35
CA LEU A 9 9.51 -16.30 -1.53
C LEU A 9 8.69 -15.05 -1.18
N ASN A 10 8.07 -15.01 0.00
CA ASN A 10 7.39 -13.81 0.50
C ASN A 10 8.35 -12.68 0.82
N GLU A 11 9.46 -12.94 1.52
CA GLU A 11 10.40 -11.86 1.91
C GLU A 11 11.16 -11.29 0.71
N ARG A 12 11.71 -12.15 -0.17
CA ARG A 12 12.42 -11.69 -1.37
C ARG A 12 11.47 -11.11 -2.42
N GLY A 13 10.27 -11.67 -2.56
CA GLY A 13 9.23 -11.15 -3.43
C GLY A 13 8.70 -9.80 -2.95
N SER A 14 8.42 -9.67 -1.65
CA SER A 14 7.95 -8.43 -1.03
C SER A 14 9.02 -7.32 -1.08
N GLY A 15 10.30 -7.64 -0.83
CA GLY A 15 11.38 -6.66 -0.92
C GLY A 15 11.57 -6.09 -2.33
N ARG A 16 11.52 -6.96 -3.36
CA ARG A 16 11.62 -6.52 -4.76
C ARG A 16 10.38 -5.74 -5.20
N LEU A 17 9.19 -6.20 -4.82
CA LEU A 17 7.93 -5.51 -5.07
C LEU A 17 7.92 -4.12 -4.42
N ASN A 18 8.38 -4.00 -3.18
CA ASN A 18 8.48 -2.72 -2.47
C ASN A 18 9.41 -1.76 -3.21
N HIS A 19 10.60 -2.22 -3.60
CA HIS A 19 11.56 -1.40 -4.35
C HIS A 19 10.96 -0.88 -5.67
N ASP A 20 10.36 -1.76 -6.47
CA ASP A 20 9.80 -1.40 -7.78
C ASP A 20 8.59 -0.45 -7.63
N LEU A 21 7.71 -0.72 -6.65
CA LEU A 21 6.58 0.14 -6.33
C LEU A 21 7.00 1.50 -5.77
N ARG A 22 8.08 1.56 -4.98
CA ARG A 22 8.54 2.82 -4.36
C ARG A 22 8.93 3.85 -5.41
N SER A 23 9.66 3.44 -6.44
CA SER A 23 10.02 4.33 -7.56
C SER A 23 8.77 4.90 -8.26
N ALA A 24 7.80 4.04 -8.57
CA ALA A 24 6.56 4.44 -9.24
C ALA A 24 5.69 5.37 -8.36
N VAL A 25 5.57 5.07 -7.07
CA VAL A 25 4.83 5.89 -6.10
C VAL A 25 5.48 7.27 -5.99
N LEU A 26 6.80 7.35 -5.83
CA LEU A 26 7.52 8.61 -5.71
C LEU A 26 7.43 9.47 -6.97
N ALA A 27 7.49 8.86 -8.16
CA ALA A 27 7.26 9.57 -9.41
C ALA A 27 5.85 10.18 -9.43
N GLY A 28 4.83 9.39 -9.06
CA GLY A 28 3.46 9.88 -8.97
C GLY A 28 3.26 10.99 -7.92
N VAL A 29 3.95 10.92 -6.78
CA VAL A 29 3.91 11.99 -5.75
C VAL A 29 4.47 13.30 -6.29
N ARG A 30 5.54 13.25 -7.09
CA ARG A 30 6.12 14.46 -7.71
C ARG A 30 5.16 15.13 -8.69
N GLU A 31 4.35 14.34 -9.40
CA GLU A 31 3.43 14.84 -10.43
C GLU A 31 2.11 15.37 -9.85
N ALA A 32 1.53 14.68 -8.87
CA ALA A 32 0.17 14.96 -8.37
C ALA A 32 0.11 15.40 -6.90
N GLY A 33 1.23 15.34 -6.18
CA GLY A 33 1.26 15.61 -4.75
C GLY A 33 0.87 14.42 -3.88
N LEU A 34 1.39 14.42 -2.65
CA LEU A 34 1.30 13.33 -1.68
C LEU A 34 -0.14 13.06 -1.22
N ARG A 35 -0.91 14.12 -0.96
CA ARG A 35 -2.30 14.04 -0.52
C ARG A 35 -3.19 13.31 -1.54
N ASP A 36 -3.06 13.66 -2.80
CA ASP A 36 -3.90 13.10 -3.86
C ASP A 36 -3.57 11.62 -4.11
N LYS A 37 -2.29 11.25 -4.01
CA LYS A 37 -1.89 9.85 -4.08
C LYS A 37 -2.42 9.04 -2.91
N LEU A 38 -2.34 9.53 -1.67
CA LEU A 38 -2.95 8.87 -0.52
C LEU A 38 -4.46 8.67 -0.70
N LEU A 39 -5.18 9.72 -1.11
CA LEU A 39 -6.62 9.63 -1.35
C LEU A 39 -6.99 8.60 -2.43
N ASN A 40 -6.17 8.50 -3.49
CA ASN A 40 -6.38 7.52 -4.54
C ASN A 40 -6.14 6.08 -4.03
N GLU A 41 -5.08 5.83 -3.26
CA GLU A 41 -4.85 4.50 -2.67
C GLU A 41 -5.98 4.11 -1.70
N TYR A 42 -6.48 5.05 -0.90
CA TYR A 42 -7.65 4.80 -0.04
C TYR A 42 -8.90 4.42 -0.84
N ARG A 43 -9.16 5.11 -1.97
CA ARG A 43 -10.30 4.77 -2.84
C ARG A 43 -10.14 3.39 -3.46
N GLU A 44 -8.94 3.01 -3.87
CA GLU A 44 -8.67 1.69 -4.43
C GLU A 44 -8.90 0.58 -3.39
N LEU A 45 -8.37 0.75 -2.17
CA LEU A 45 -8.60 -0.18 -1.05
C LEU A 45 -10.09 -0.28 -0.69
N ALA A 46 -10.80 0.85 -0.59
CA ALA A 46 -12.22 0.85 -0.28
C ALA A 46 -13.05 0.18 -1.39
N GLY A 47 -12.68 0.38 -2.66
CA GLY A 47 -13.30 -0.29 -3.80
C GLY A 47 -13.05 -1.80 -3.78
N GLY A 48 -11.82 -2.21 -3.47
CA GLY A 48 -11.46 -3.61 -3.27
C GLY A 48 -12.28 -4.25 -2.14
N LEU A 49 -12.47 -3.55 -1.02
CA LEU A 49 -13.23 -4.06 0.14
C LEU A 49 -14.68 -4.33 -0.21
N ARG A 50 -15.31 -3.42 -0.96
CA ARG A 50 -16.68 -3.64 -1.45
C ARG A 50 -16.77 -4.88 -2.33
N LYS A 51 -15.80 -5.08 -3.22
CA LYS A 51 -15.75 -6.28 -4.07
C LYS A 51 -15.56 -7.54 -3.24
N LEU A 52 -14.69 -7.50 -2.22
CA LEU A 52 -14.43 -8.63 -1.33
C LEU A 52 -15.67 -9.00 -0.50
N VAL A 53 -16.39 -8.01 0.02
CA VAL A 53 -17.65 -8.23 0.75
C VAL A 53 -18.70 -8.86 -0.17
N ALA A 54 -18.90 -8.31 -1.37
CA ALA A 54 -19.83 -8.88 -2.35
C ALA A 54 -19.43 -10.31 -2.74
N PHE A 55 -18.13 -10.59 -2.81
CA PHE A 55 -17.60 -11.92 -3.06
C PHE A 55 -17.91 -12.90 -1.91
N ALA A 56 -17.72 -12.47 -0.66
CA ALA A 56 -18.05 -13.26 0.53
C ALA A 56 -19.56 -13.51 0.69
N GLU A 57 -20.39 -12.53 0.35
CA GLU A 57 -21.86 -12.68 0.34
C GLU A 57 -22.33 -13.68 -0.72
N ARG A 58 -21.67 -13.70 -1.90
CA ARG A 58 -22.00 -14.60 -3.00
C ARG A 58 -21.54 -16.04 -2.76
N TYR A 59 -20.38 -16.20 -2.12
CA TYR A 59 -19.77 -17.50 -1.87
C TYR A 59 -19.57 -17.69 -0.37
N ASN A 60 -20.60 -18.25 0.29
CA ASN A 60 -20.58 -18.54 1.73
C ASN A 60 -19.43 -19.50 2.15
N LEU A 61 -18.80 -20.20 1.19
CA LEU A 61 -17.63 -21.06 1.39
C LEU A 61 -16.69 -21.04 0.16
N PRO A 62 -15.35 -21.07 0.34
CA PRO A 62 -14.37 -21.14 -0.76
C PRO A 62 -14.49 -22.39 -1.64
N GLU A 63 -15.06 -23.46 -1.12
CA GLU A 63 -15.15 -24.77 -1.79
C GLU A 63 -16.22 -24.82 -2.89
N SER A 64 -17.19 -23.90 -2.88
CA SER A 64 -18.20 -23.77 -3.93
C SER A 64 -17.79 -22.86 -5.09
N MET A 65 -16.58 -22.31 -5.06
CA MET A 65 -16.11 -21.38 -6.08
C MET A 65 -15.72 -22.11 -7.37
N THR A 66 -16.14 -21.54 -8.50
CA THR A 66 -15.65 -21.95 -9.81
C THR A 66 -14.17 -21.58 -9.96
N GLU A 67 -13.48 -22.15 -10.94
CA GLU A 67 -12.08 -21.81 -11.21
C GLU A 67 -11.92 -20.35 -11.64
N GLU A 68 -12.90 -19.83 -12.38
CA GLU A 68 -12.96 -18.44 -12.81
C GLU A 68 -13.12 -17.48 -11.62
N ASP A 69 -13.96 -17.85 -10.65
CA ASP A 69 -14.12 -17.11 -9.40
C ASP A 69 -12.85 -17.15 -8.53
N ARG A 70 -12.14 -18.28 -8.51
CA ARG A 70 -10.83 -18.40 -7.81
C ARG A 70 -9.79 -17.46 -8.41
N ALA A 71 -9.72 -17.37 -9.74
CA ALA A 71 -8.83 -16.43 -10.42
C ALA A 71 -9.19 -14.97 -10.08
N ALA A 72 -10.48 -14.61 -10.17
CA ALA A 72 -10.95 -13.26 -9.83
C ALA A 72 -10.66 -12.89 -8.36
N TYR A 73 -10.82 -13.84 -7.43
CA TYR A 73 -10.45 -13.65 -6.03
C TYR A 73 -8.94 -13.46 -5.84
N ALA A 74 -8.11 -14.25 -6.51
CA ALA A 74 -6.66 -14.12 -6.43
C ALA A 74 -6.19 -12.76 -6.96
N GLU A 75 -6.76 -12.29 -8.07
CA GLU A 75 -6.50 -10.95 -8.61
C GLU A 75 -6.93 -9.84 -7.63
N LEU A 76 -8.09 -9.99 -7.00
CA LEU A 76 -8.56 -9.04 -5.99
C LEU A 76 -7.60 -8.98 -4.79
N MET A 77 -7.16 -10.14 -4.28
CA MET A 77 -6.20 -10.21 -3.19
C MET A 77 -4.82 -9.63 -3.56
N ALA A 78 -4.37 -9.84 -4.81
CA ALA A 78 -3.15 -9.21 -5.32
C ALA A 78 -3.27 -7.69 -5.40
N SER A 79 -4.40 -7.17 -5.88
CA SER A 79 -4.70 -5.73 -5.90
C SER A 79 -4.66 -5.12 -4.49
N PHE A 80 -5.25 -5.81 -3.51
CA PHE A 80 -5.14 -5.41 -2.10
C PHE A 80 -3.71 -5.35 -1.58
N HIS A 81 -2.92 -6.38 -1.87
CA HIS A 81 -1.54 -6.44 -1.43
C HIS A 81 -0.72 -5.28 -2.03
N HIS A 82 -0.95 -4.97 -3.31
CA HIS A 82 -0.29 -3.86 -3.99
C HIS A 82 -0.71 -2.50 -3.42
N ALA A 83 -2.02 -2.25 -3.29
CA ALA A 83 -2.54 -0.99 -2.74
C ALA A 83 -2.10 -0.78 -1.27
N GLY A 84 -2.10 -1.84 -0.46
CA GLY A 84 -1.58 -1.79 0.91
C GLY A 84 -0.09 -1.44 0.96
N THR A 85 0.71 -2.06 0.09
CA THR A 85 2.16 -1.77 -0.01
C THR A 85 2.43 -0.33 -0.43
N ARG A 86 1.71 0.18 -1.43
CA ARG A 86 1.81 1.58 -1.87
C ARG A 86 1.39 2.55 -0.75
N GLY A 87 0.33 2.22 -0.01
CA GLY A 87 -0.11 2.98 1.17
C GLY A 87 0.96 3.05 2.26
N CYS A 88 1.63 1.94 2.57
CA CYS A 88 2.73 1.92 3.53
C CYS A 88 3.90 2.81 3.09
N ILE A 89 4.28 2.75 1.81
CA ILE A 89 5.33 3.60 1.24
C ILE A 89 4.92 5.07 1.37
N LEU A 90 3.71 5.45 0.94
CA LEU A 90 3.23 6.83 1.07
C LEU A 90 3.23 7.32 2.52
N ALA A 91 2.85 6.46 3.47
CA ALA A 91 2.88 6.80 4.89
C ALA A 91 4.31 6.96 5.44
N GLU A 92 5.27 6.17 4.97
CA GLU A 92 6.69 6.38 5.27
C GLU A 92 7.17 7.73 4.74
N GLU A 93 6.87 8.05 3.48
CA GLU A 93 7.26 9.31 2.87
C GLU A 93 6.59 10.51 3.56
N CYS A 94 5.35 10.38 4.03
CA CYS A 94 4.70 11.40 4.88
C CYS A 94 5.51 11.62 6.16
N ARG A 95 5.84 10.55 6.89
CA ARG A 95 6.62 10.66 8.14
C ARG A 95 8.00 11.28 7.91
N THR A 96 8.65 10.94 6.80
CA THR A 96 9.95 11.54 6.43
C THR A 96 9.80 13.02 6.08
N ALA A 97 8.77 13.39 5.29
CA ALA A 97 8.49 14.78 4.96
C ALA A 97 8.16 15.60 6.21
N ASP A 98 7.29 15.09 7.09
CA ASP A 98 6.94 15.71 8.37
C ASP A 98 8.18 15.86 9.27
N GLY A 99 9.06 14.85 9.29
CA GLY A 99 10.33 14.92 10.04
C GLY A 99 11.29 15.99 9.52
N VAL A 100 11.42 16.14 8.20
CA VAL A 100 12.23 17.20 7.57
C VAL A 100 11.61 18.57 7.83
N THR A 101 10.29 18.72 7.70
CA THR A 101 9.59 19.97 8.00
C THR A 101 9.75 20.33 9.48
N TYR A 102 9.57 19.37 10.40
CA TYR A 102 9.76 19.56 11.83
C TYR A 102 11.18 20.00 12.17
N LEU A 103 12.20 19.36 11.57
CA LEU A 103 13.60 19.77 11.72
C LEU A 103 13.86 21.17 11.14
N ALA A 104 13.28 21.49 9.98
CA ALA A 104 13.42 22.82 9.36
C ALA A 104 12.74 23.92 10.18
N THR A 105 11.59 23.64 10.80
CA THR A 105 10.93 24.58 11.72
C THR A 105 11.65 24.67 13.06
N ALA A 106 12.17 23.56 13.60
CA ALA A 106 12.93 23.54 14.85
C ALA A 106 14.26 24.30 14.72
N LEU A 107 14.93 24.21 13.57
CA LEU A 107 16.12 25.01 13.25
C LEU A 107 15.79 26.47 12.89
N GLY A 108 14.52 26.80 12.69
CA GLY A 108 14.01 28.16 12.47
C GLY A 108 13.48 28.84 13.75
N GLU A 109 13.41 28.11 14.88
CA GLU A 109 12.98 28.62 16.19
C GLU A 109 14.13 29.04 17.12
N ASP A 110 15.35 29.16 16.62
CA ASP A 110 16.37 30.02 17.25
C ASP A 110 16.07 31.48 16.87
N GLY A 111 15.03 32.03 17.48
CA GLY A 111 14.75 33.47 17.45
C GLY A 111 15.97 34.27 17.92
N PRO A 112 16.10 35.55 17.50
CA PRO A 112 17.31 36.33 17.78
C PRO A 112 17.51 36.43 19.29
N VAL A 113 18.75 36.17 19.73
CA VAL A 113 19.23 36.55 21.06
C VAL A 113 19.04 38.07 21.18
N GLN A 114 17.99 38.50 21.88
CA GLN A 114 17.85 39.85 22.40
C GLN A 114 18.38 39.88 23.84
#